data_AF-A0A1Q5FVG0-F1
#
_entry.id   AF-A0A1Q5FVG0-F1
#
_cell.length_a   1.000
_cell.length_b   1.000
_cell.length_c   1.000
_cell.angle_alpha   90.00
_cell.angle_beta   90.00
_cell.angle_gamma   90.00
#
_symmetry.space_group_name_H-M   'P 1'
#
loop_
_entity.id
_entity.type
_entity.pdbx_description
1 polymer ?
#
loop_
_entity_poly.entity_id
_entity_poly.type
_entity_poly.pdbx_seq_one_letter_code
_entity_poly.pdbx_strand_id
1 'polypeptide(L)'
;MTTTTAKKQVRPTAQAGGATDLSELVHYTPEQIEAAAWLPYSARTLRDKASARVFPHSRAGGRITFLPRHIREIAAMHEVRPAGERKRPAAA
;
A
#
# COMPACT_ATOMS: atom_id res chain seq x y z
N MET A 1 -5.35 -20.14 -50.20
CA MET A 1 -5.67 -20.82 -48.93
C MET A 1 -4.35 -20.92 -48.18
N THR A 2 -4.08 -20.23 -47.06
CA THR A 2 -4.78 -20.26 -45.77
C THR A 2 -4.57 -18.92 -45.02
N THR A 3 -5.60 -18.41 -44.34
CA THR A 3 -5.55 -17.21 -43.49
C THR A 3 -5.42 -17.62 -42.02
N THR A 4 -4.30 -17.27 -41.38
CA THR A 4 -4.10 -17.46 -39.94
C THR A 4 -4.87 -16.40 -39.16
N THR A 5 -5.82 -16.84 -38.34
CA THR A 5 -6.64 -16.02 -37.44
C THR A 5 -5.84 -15.57 -36.22
N ALA A 6 -5.67 -14.26 -36.05
CA ALA A 6 -5.08 -13.67 -34.85
C ALA A 6 -6.13 -13.57 -33.73
N LYS A 7 -5.89 -14.26 -32.60
CA LYS A 7 -6.70 -14.14 -31.37
C LYS A 7 -6.54 -12.73 -30.79
N LYS A 8 -7.63 -11.96 -30.82
CA LYS A 8 -7.77 -10.65 -30.19
C LYS A 8 -7.66 -10.81 -28.67
N GLN A 9 -6.48 -10.52 -28.11
CA GLN A 9 -6.32 -10.43 -26.66
C GLN A 9 -7.19 -9.28 -26.13
N VAL A 10 -8.03 -9.63 -25.16
CA VAL A 10 -8.92 -8.70 -24.46
C VAL A 10 -8.03 -7.72 -23.68
N ARG A 11 -8.13 -6.43 -24.02
CA ARG A 11 -7.46 -5.36 -23.27
C ARG A 11 -7.93 -5.45 -21.81
N PRO A 12 -7.03 -5.52 -20.81
CA PRO A 12 -7.45 -5.44 -19.42
C PRO A 12 -8.16 -4.10 -19.22
N THR A 13 -9.36 -4.19 -18.67
CA THR A 13 -10.26 -3.08 -18.38
C THR A 13 -9.49 -2.01 -17.60
N ALA A 14 -9.31 -0.83 -18.21
CA ALA A 14 -8.85 0.34 -17.49
C ALA A 14 -9.78 0.56 -16.30
N GLN A 15 -9.25 0.45 -15.08
CA GLN A 15 -10.02 0.75 -13.87
C GLN A 15 -10.59 2.15 -14.01
N ALA A 16 -11.93 2.23 -13.96
CA ALA A 16 -12.68 3.46 -13.94
C ALA A 16 -12.14 4.36 -12.81
N GLY A 17 -11.88 5.62 -13.15
CA GLY A 17 -11.41 6.63 -12.22
C GLY A 17 -12.40 6.84 -11.07
N GLY A 18 -11.88 6.82 -9.85
CA GLY A 18 -12.45 7.61 -8.77
C GLY A 18 -11.82 8.99 -8.84
N ALA A 19 -12.58 10.06 -8.58
CA ALA A 19 -11.98 11.36 -8.31
C ALA A 19 -10.88 11.14 -7.26
N THR A 20 -9.63 11.49 -7.58
CA THR A 20 -8.54 11.39 -6.60
C THR A 20 -8.93 12.25 -5.43
N ASP A 21 -9.37 11.61 -4.35
CA ASP A 21 -9.78 12.31 -3.16
C ASP A 21 -8.54 13.03 -2.65
N LEU A 22 -8.59 14.36 -2.59
CA LEU A 22 -7.41 15.16 -2.23
C LEU A 22 -6.90 14.82 -0.83
N SER A 23 -7.74 14.21 0.02
CA SER A 23 -7.34 13.70 1.33
C SER A 23 -6.34 12.55 1.21
N GLU A 24 -6.33 11.79 0.10
CA GLU A 24 -5.33 10.74 -0.17
C GLU A 24 -3.96 11.30 -0.55
N LEU A 25 -3.89 12.58 -0.95
CA LEU A 25 -2.65 13.29 -1.30
C LEU A 25 -2.03 14.04 -0.12
N VAL A 26 -2.64 13.97 1.07
CA VAL A 26 -2.14 14.62 2.28
C VAL A 26 -0.85 13.94 2.72
N HIS A 27 0.20 14.73 2.90
CA HIS A 27 1.49 14.25 3.36
C HIS A 27 1.59 14.43 4.87
N TYR A 28 1.79 13.33 5.58
CA TYR A 28 2.04 13.32 7.02
C TYR A 28 3.53 13.19 7.32
N THR A 29 4.00 13.96 8.27
CA THR A 29 5.37 13.82 8.78
C THR A 29 5.45 12.68 9.80
N PRO A 30 6.65 12.11 10.04
CA PRO A 30 6.85 11.07 11.05
C PRO A 30 6.31 11.46 12.44
N GLU A 31 6.45 12.73 12.82
CA GLU A 31 6.00 13.29 14.10
C GLU A 31 4.47 13.35 14.18
N GLN A 32 3.79 13.67 13.07
CA GLN A 32 2.32 13.67 13.03
C GLN A 32 1.76 12.26 13.15
N ILE A 33 2.42 11.27 12.54
CA ILE A 33 2.00 9.86 12.61
C ILE A 33 2.18 9.33 14.04
N GLU A 34 3.28 9.69 14.70
CA GLU A 34 3.53 9.36 16.10
C GLU A 34 2.48 10.02 17.02
N ALA A 35 2.20 11.31 16.83
CA ALA A 35 1.19 12.03 17.62
C ALA A 35 -0.24 11.47 17.41
N ALA A 36 -0.56 11.02 16.20
CA ALA A 36 -1.84 10.39 15.88
C ALA A 36 -1.93 8.91 16.28
N ALA A 37 -0.82 8.31 16.73
CA ALA A 37 -0.70 6.91 17.12
C ALA A 37 -1.22 5.90 16.09
N TRP A 38 -1.15 6.22 14.79
CA TRP A 38 -1.65 5.35 13.72
C TRP A 38 -0.79 4.11 13.48
N LEU A 39 0.50 4.20 13.81
CA LEU A 39 1.45 3.10 13.71
C LEU A 39 2.16 2.91 15.05
N PRO A 40 2.49 1.68 15.44
CA PRO A 40 3.21 1.38 16.69
C PRO A 40 4.72 1.68 16.57
N TYR A 41 5.09 2.80 15.94
CA TYR A 41 6.48 3.21 15.71
C TYR A 41 6.69 4.67 16.10
N SER A 42 7.82 4.94 16.74
CA SER A 42 8.25 6.32 17.00
C SER A 42 8.60 7.05 15.71
N ALA A 43 8.57 8.39 15.73
CA ALA A 43 8.99 9.19 14.58
C ALA A 43 10.44 8.89 14.15
N ARG A 44 11.31 8.55 15.10
CA ARG A 44 12.70 8.14 14.82
C ARG A 44 12.73 6.82 14.05
N THR A 45 12.01 5.81 14.53
CA THR A 45 11.93 4.50 13.87
C THR A 45 11.35 4.60 12.46
N LEU A 46 10.35 5.46 12.26
CA LEU A 46 9.78 5.73 10.93
C LEU A 46 10.82 6.34 9.98
N ARG A 47 11.62 7.31 10.44
CA ARG A 47 12.71 7.91 9.63
C ARG A 47 13.81 6.91 9.31
N ASP A 48 14.23 6.10 10.28
CA ASP A 48 15.28 5.10 10.09
C ASP A 48 14.83 4.02 9.09
N LYS A 49 13.61 3.49 9.25
CA LYS A 49 13.05 2.48 8.33
C LYS A 49 12.74 3.03 6.94
N ALA A 50 12.30 4.29 6.83
CA ALA A 50 12.15 4.95 5.54
C ALA A 50 13.50 5.15 4.85
N SER A 51 14.54 5.59 5.58
CA SER A 51 15.90 5.77 5.04
C SER A 51 16.51 4.45 4.58
N ALA A 52 16.26 3.36 5.33
CA ALA A 52 16.65 2.00 4.96
C ALA A 52 15.80 1.40 3.83
N ARG A 53 14.82 2.14 3.28
CA ARG A 53 13.88 1.71 2.22
C ARG A 53 13.04 0.49 2.60
N VAL A 54 12.84 0.28 3.91
CA VAL A 54 11.96 -0.78 4.43
C VAL A 54 10.51 -0.33 4.36
N PHE A 55 10.24 0.96 4.60
CA PHE A 55 8.89 1.51 4.56
C PHE A 55 8.66 2.37 3.30
N PRO A 56 7.48 2.23 2.66
CA PRO A 56 7.08 3.10 1.57
C PRO A 56 6.97 4.54 2.09
N HIS A 57 7.62 5.47 1.41
CA HIS A 57 7.63 6.88 1.79
C HIS A 57 7.70 7.77 0.55
N SER A 58 7.25 9.01 0.71
CA SER A 58 7.42 10.09 -0.25
C SER A 58 8.58 10.97 0.19
N ARG A 59 9.29 11.56 -0.78
CA ARG A 59 10.35 12.55 -0.54
C ARG A 59 9.94 13.95 -0.98
N ALA A 60 8.68 14.30 -0.70
CA ALA A 60 8.15 15.63 -1.01
C ALA A 60 8.97 16.72 -0.29
N GLY A 61 9.43 17.73 -1.04
CA GLY A 61 10.16 18.87 -0.48
C GLY A 61 11.48 18.51 0.23
N GLY A 62 12.10 17.37 -0.09
CA GLY A 62 13.37 16.94 0.52
C GLY A 62 13.23 16.33 1.91
N ARG A 63 12.00 16.17 2.44
CA ARG A 63 11.72 15.56 3.75
C ARG A 63 11.04 14.20 3.57
N ILE A 64 11.25 13.29 4.51
CA ILE A 64 10.55 12.00 4.55
C ILE A 64 9.12 12.28 5.01
N THR A 65 8.15 11.94 4.16
CA THR A 65 6.72 12.10 4.43
C THR A 65 5.97 10.84 4.01
N PHE A 66 4.81 10.61 4.61
CA PHE A 66 3.97 9.45 4.34
C PHE A 66 2.59 9.88 3.88
N LEU A 67 2.10 9.22 2.84
CA LEU A 67 0.73 9.34 2.38
C LEU A 67 -0.15 8.36 3.18
N PRO A 68 -1.47 8.60 3.27
CA PRO A 68 -2.43 7.63 3.83
C PRO A 68 -2.24 6.22 3.28
N ARG A 69 -1.96 6.10 1.98
CA ARG A 69 -1.67 4.82 1.33
C ARG A 69 -0.46 4.11 1.95
N HIS A 70 0.63 4.82 2.20
CA HIS A 70 1.83 4.25 2.80
C HIS A 70 1.56 3.75 4.22
N ILE A 71 0.80 4.52 5.01
CA ILE A 71 0.44 4.17 6.37
C ILE A 71 -0.38 2.87 6.39
N ARG A 72 -1.39 2.77 5.50
CA ARG A 72 -2.19 1.54 5.33
C ARG A 72 -1.33 0.34 4.93
N GLU A 73 -0.37 0.55 4.03
CA GLU A 73 0.54 -0.50 3.58
C GLU A 73 1.44 -1.00 4.72
N ILE A 74 2.03 -0.09 5.50
CA ILE A 74 2.84 -0.44 6.68
C ILE A 74 1.99 -1.20 7.71
N ALA A 75 0.76 -0.75 7.97
CA ALA A 75 -0.15 -1.46 8.85
C ALA A 75 -0.44 -2.88 8.35
N ALA A 76 -0.69 -3.05 7.05
CA ALA A 76 -0.92 -4.35 6.44
C ALA A 76 0.31 -5.28 6.49
N MET A 77 1.54 -4.74 6.34
CA MET A 77 2.78 -5.52 6.45
C MET A 77 2.97 -6.17 7.82
N HIS A 78 2.44 -5.53 8.87
CA HIS A 78 2.55 -5.98 10.25
C HIS A 78 1.27 -6.63 10.78
N GLU A 79 0.23 -6.74 9.94
CA GLU A 79 -1.00 -7.44 10.27
C GLU A 79 -0.73 -8.95 10.30
N VAL A 80 -0.60 -9.49 11.52
CA VAL A 80 -0.57 -10.93 11.73
C VAL A 80 -2.02 -11.41 11.78
N ARG A 81 -2.48 -12.07 10.71
CA ARG A 81 -3.77 -12.76 10.75
C ARG A 81 -3.68 -13.93 11.74
N PRO A 82 -4.55 -14.00 12.76
CA PRO A 82 -4.60 -15.17 13.63
C PRO A 82 -4.91 -16.41 12.77
N ALA A 83 -4.19 -17.50 13.01
CA ALA A 83 -4.31 -18.77 12.30
C ALA A 83 -5.64 -19.49 12.68
N GLY A 84 -6.77 -18.90 12.32
CA GLY A 84 -8.11 -19.35 12.72
C GLY A 84 -8.97 -19.93 11.59
N GLU A 85 -8.65 -19.68 10.33
CA GLU A 85 -9.45 -20.23 9.22
C GLU A 85 -8.66 -21.34 8.51
N ARG A 86 -8.55 -22.49 9.20
CA ARG A 86 -8.23 -23.75 8.53
C ARG A 86 -9.37 -24.03 7.56
N LYS A 87 -9.20 -23.65 6.30
CA LYS A 87 -10.02 -24.14 5.20
C LYS A 87 -9.85 -25.66 5.16
N ARG A 88 -10.76 -26.40 5.81
CA ARG A 88 -10.86 -27.86 5.64
C ARG A 88 -11.06 -28.09 4.14
N PRO A 89 -10.20 -28.87 3.45
CA PRO A 89 -10.55 -29.31 2.12
C PRO A 89 -11.87 -30.08 2.22
N ALA A 90 -12.84 -29.72 1.39
CA ALA A 90 -14.07 -30.47 1.25
C ALA A 90 -13.69 -31.92 0.95
N ALA A 91 -14.11 -32.84 1.83
CA ALA A 91 -13.96 -34.26 1.60
C ALA A 91 -14.71 -34.61 0.29
N ALA A 92 -14.00 -35.28 -0.61
CA ALA A 92 -14.54 -35.91 -1.80
C ALA A 92 -15.09 -37.30 -1.46
#